data_AF-A0A5N5FI21-F1
#
_entry.id   AF-A0A5N5FI21-F1
#
_cell.length_a   1.000
_cell.length_b   1.000
_cell.length_c   1.000
_cell.angle_alpha   90.00
_cell.angle_beta   90.00
_cell.angle_gamma   90.00
#
_symmetry.space_group_name_H-M   'P 1'
#
loop_
_entity.id
_entity.type
_entity.pdbx_description
1 polymer ?
#
loop_
_entity_poly.entity_id
_entity_poly.type
_entity_poly.pdbx_seq_one_letter_code
_entity_poly.pdbx_strand_id
1 'polypeptide(L)'
;MAEATSFLRNRYWVLRHGKSIPNERGIIVSSMENGTRPEYQLAPEGVCQAQSAGQSFQKVLEENNLPLDNVRICYSPFSRTSQTAQVVASVLNIPFEGAQCRVMENLRERFFGPSYELLSHDKYHDIWALDEKDPLMRPAEGVESVDDVACRLAEAMETMESQFQGCTILVVSHGDTLQILQTILNAAKLNAGSSYTDLSSRIQAVRTPPILSQHRKFSLLTAELRAVI
;
A
#
# COMPACT_ATOMS: atom_id res chain seq x y z
N MET A 1 30.77 10.91 -1.63
CA MET A 1 29.78 9.82 -1.70
C MET A 1 28.64 10.35 -2.55
N ALA A 2 28.43 9.80 -3.74
CA ALA A 2 27.36 10.27 -4.61
C ALA A 2 26.02 9.94 -3.94
N GLU A 3 25.25 10.96 -3.56
CA GLU A 3 23.82 10.79 -3.32
C GLU A 3 23.26 10.10 -4.55
N ALA A 4 22.81 8.85 -4.39
CA ALA A 4 22.02 8.21 -5.42
C ALA A 4 20.81 9.12 -5.65
N THR A 5 20.78 9.82 -6.78
CA THR A 5 19.65 10.67 -7.15
C THR A 5 18.41 9.79 -7.12
N SER A 6 17.55 10.03 -6.13
CA SER A 6 16.28 9.32 -6.02
C SER A 6 15.50 9.55 -7.31
N PHE A 7 15.08 8.46 -7.97
CA PHE A 7 14.23 8.55 -9.17
C PHE A 7 12.81 9.02 -8.84
N LEU A 8 12.48 9.12 -7.54
CA LEU A 8 11.23 9.68 -7.02
C LEU A 8 11.46 11.09 -6.48
N ARG A 9 10.50 11.97 -6.75
CA ARG A 9 10.48 13.38 -6.31
C ARG A 9 9.94 13.56 -4.89
N ASN A 10 9.30 12.52 -4.35
CA ASN A 10 8.73 12.50 -3.01
C ASN A 10 9.36 11.40 -2.15
N ARG A 11 9.18 11.51 -0.84
CA ARG A 11 9.59 10.49 0.14
C ARG A 11 8.39 9.64 0.52
N TYR A 12 8.56 8.32 0.55
CA TYR A 12 7.44 7.39 0.74
C TYR A 12 7.56 6.55 2.00
N TRP A 13 6.49 6.58 2.78
CA TRP A 13 6.22 5.63 3.85
C TRP A 13 4.99 4.82 3.50
N VAL A 14 4.98 3.56 3.90
CA VAL A 14 3.82 2.68 3.81
C VAL A 14 3.34 2.32 5.19
N LEU A 15 2.03 2.21 5.34
CA LEU A 15 1.37 1.76 6.56
C LEU A 15 0.30 0.73 6.20
N ARG A 16 0.49 -0.50 6.65
CA ARG A 16 -0.59 -1.50 6.60
C ARG A 16 -1.68 -1.07 7.56
N HIS A 17 -2.95 -1.17 7.17
CA HIS A 17 -4.05 -0.87 8.08
C HIS A 17 -3.93 -1.62 9.43
N GLY A 18 -4.49 -1.03 10.49
CA GLY A 18 -4.59 -1.68 11.79
C GLY A 18 -5.48 -2.92 11.75
N LYS A 19 -5.46 -3.73 12.80
CA LYS A 19 -6.33 -4.91 12.92
C LYS A 19 -7.81 -4.55 12.69
N SER A 20 -8.44 -5.21 11.73
CA SER A 20 -9.81 -4.94 11.32
C SER A 20 -10.81 -5.99 11.82
N ILE A 21 -12.10 -5.65 11.78
CA ILE A 21 -13.18 -6.59 12.11
C ILE A 21 -13.12 -7.87 11.24
N PRO A 22 -12.86 -7.80 9.92
CA PRO A 22 -12.55 -8.99 9.12
C PRO A 22 -11.38 -9.82 9.63
N ASN A 23 -10.32 -9.19 10.15
CA ASN A 23 -9.18 -9.92 10.71
C ASN A 23 -9.57 -10.67 11.98
N GLU A 24 -10.37 -10.08 12.85
CA GLU A 24 -10.90 -10.76 14.05
C GLU A 24 -11.83 -11.93 13.71
N ARG A 25 -12.64 -11.76 12.66
CA ARG A 25 -13.54 -12.81 12.17
C ARG A 25 -12.83 -13.89 11.36
N GLY A 26 -11.57 -13.67 11.00
CA GLY A 26 -10.80 -14.61 10.18
C GLY A 26 -11.26 -14.69 8.73
N ILE A 27 -11.85 -13.63 8.16
CA ILE A 27 -12.46 -13.66 6.82
C ILE A 27 -11.75 -12.78 5.79
N ILE A 28 -11.86 -13.15 4.52
CA ILE A 28 -11.37 -12.40 3.37
C ILE A 28 -12.40 -11.34 2.98
N VAL A 29 -11.96 -10.07 2.90
CA VAL A 29 -12.76 -8.96 2.36
C VAL A 29 -11.91 -8.20 1.36
N SER A 30 -12.18 -8.47 0.08
CA SER A 30 -11.35 -8.07 -1.05
C SER A 30 -12.12 -7.35 -2.16
N SER A 31 -13.45 -7.49 -2.19
CA SER A 31 -14.31 -6.78 -3.14
C SER A 31 -14.48 -5.30 -2.76
N MET A 32 -14.78 -4.44 -3.74
CA MET A 32 -15.16 -3.04 -3.48
C MET A 32 -16.50 -2.94 -2.74
N GLU A 33 -17.45 -3.81 -3.09
CA GLU A 33 -18.79 -3.85 -2.47
C GLU A 33 -18.70 -4.07 -0.96
N ASN A 34 -17.91 -5.05 -0.51
CA ASN A 34 -17.71 -5.29 0.92
C ASN A 34 -16.64 -4.38 1.52
N GLY A 35 -15.51 -4.18 0.85
CA GLY A 35 -14.36 -3.47 1.40
C GLY A 35 -14.67 -2.05 1.87
N THR A 36 -15.68 -1.40 1.30
CA THR A 36 -16.11 -0.04 1.65
C THR A 36 -17.13 0.02 2.80
N ARG A 37 -17.72 -1.11 3.22
CA ARG A 37 -18.81 -1.09 4.20
C ARG A 37 -18.32 -0.78 5.63
N PRO A 38 -19.06 0.02 6.41
CA PRO A 38 -18.65 0.40 7.77
C PRO A 38 -18.45 -0.77 8.73
N GLU A 39 -19.15 -1.90 8.56
CA GLU A 39 -18.98 -3.08 9.43
C GLU A 39 -17.60 -3.75 9.30
N TYR A 40 -16.81 -3.38 8.29
CA TYR A 40 -15.46 -3.90 8.05
C TYR A 40 -14.35 -2.89 8.34
N GLN A 41 -14.66 -1.92 9.19
CA GLN A 41 -13.71 -0.99 9.80
C GLN A 41 -12.70 -1.68 10.74
N LEU A 42 -11.87 -0.88 11.40
CA LEU A 42 -10.93 -1.34 12.41
C LEU A 42 -11.68 -1.94 13.61
N ALA A 43 -11.06 -2.96 14.18
CA ALA A 43 -11.41 -3.42 15.52
C ALA A 43 -10.86 -2.43 16.57
N PRO A 44 -11.32 -2.46 17.83
CA PRO A 44 -10.82 -1.57 18.88
C PRO A 44 -9.29 -1.60 19.03
N GLU A 45 -8.69 -2.79 18.96
CA GLU A 45 -7.22 -2.95 18.98
C GLU A 45 -6.56 -2.26 17.78
N GLY A 46 -7.16 -2.36 16.60
CA GLY A 46 -6.65 -1.72 15.38
C GLY A 46 -6.66 -0.19 15.43
N VAL A 47 -7.61 0.41 16.15
CA VAL A 47 -7.64 1.86 16.38
C VAL A 47 -6.43 2.28 17.23
N CYS A 48 -6.15 1.56 18.32
CA CYS A 48 -4.96 1.82 19.15
C CYS A 48 -3.67 1.62 18.35
N GLN A 49 -3.61 0.58 17.52
CA GLN A 49 -2.47 0.34 16.64
C GLN A 49 -2.26 1.49 15.64
N ALA A 50 -3.33 2.00 15.02
CA ALA A 50 -3.28 3.14 14.11
C ALA A 50 -2.82 4.44 14.81
N GLN A 51 -3.24 4.66 16.07
CA GLN A 51 -2.76 5.80 16.87
C GLN A 51 -1.25 5.70 17.12
N SER A 52 -0.76 4.54 17.54
CA SER A 52 0.67 4.29 17.76
C SER A 52 1.49 4.45 16.49
N ALA A 53 0.97 3.99 15.35
CA ALA A 53 1.59 4.20 14.05
C ALA A 53 1.65 5.70 13.67
N GLY A 54 0.58 6.46 13.93
CA GLY A 54 0.55 7.91 13.74
C GLY A 54 1.57 8.64 14.60
N GLN A 55 1.70 8.27 15.88
CA GLN A 55 2.70 8.83 16.79
C GLN A 55 4.13 8.51 16.33
N SER A 56 4.36 7.28 15.87
CA SER A 56 5.65 6.86 15.33
C SER A 56 6.01 7.66 14.07
N PHE A 57 5.02 7.89 13.19
CA PHE A 57 5.23 8.70 11.99
C PHE A 57 5.48 10.16 12.34
N GLN A 58 4.74 10.75 13.28
CA GLN A 58 4.99 12.10 13.79
C GLN A 58 6.42 12.27 14.27
N LYS A 59 6.91 11.31 15.07
CA LYS A 59 8.29 11.32 15.58
C LYS A 59 9.31 11.30 14.44
N VAL A 60 9.09 10.47 13.41
CA VAL A 60 9.96 10.46 12.21
C VAL A 60 9.97 11.81 11.50
N LEU A 61 8.80 12.48 11.39
CA LEU A 61 8.72 13.81 10.76
C LEU A 61 9.53 14.85 11.57
N GLU A 62 9.39 14.84 12.89
CA GLU A 62 10.09 15.75 13.80
C GLU A 62 11.62 15.52 13.75
N GLU A 63 12.08 14.27 13.88
CA GLU A 63 13.50 13.91 13.87
C GLU A 63 14.20 14.27 12.55
N ASN A 64 13.47 14.26 11.44
CA ASN A 64 13.99 14.57 10.11
C ASN A 64 13.68 16.02 9.67
N ASN A 65 13.11 16.85 10.55
CA ASN A 65 12.69 18.24 10.25
C ASN A 65 11.80 18.34 9.02
N LEU A 66 10.85 17.40 8.86
CA LEU A 66 9.92 17.34 7.74
C LEU A 66 8.66 18.15 8.07
N PRO A 67 8.33 19.21 7.31
CA PRO A 67 7.20 20.08 7.63
C PRO A 67 5.87 19.35 7.41
N LEU A 68 4.96 19.48 8.38
CA LEU A 68 3.61 18.89 8.33
C LEU A 68 2.81 19.36 7.10
N ASP A 69 2.99 20.59 6.66
CA ASP A 69 2.33 21.16 5.47
C ASP A 69 2.66 20.40 4.17
N ASN A 70 3.78 19.67 4.13
CA ASN A 70 4.22 18.86 3.00
C ASN A 70 3.88 17.37 3.17
N VAL A 71 3.18 17.00 4.25
CA VAL A 71 2.70 15.62 4.43
C VAL A 71 1.47 15.38 3.57
N ARG A 72 1.42 14.25 2.89
CA ARG A 72 0.25 13.76 2.16
C ARG A 72 -0.08 12.36 2.63
N ILE A 73 -1.35 12.05 2.85
CA ILE A 73 -1.84 10.74 3.24
C ILE A 73 -2.68 10.20 2.09
N CYS A 74 -2.14 9.26 1.33
CA CYS A 74 -2.83 8.57 0.25
C CYS A 74 -3.33 7.22 0.76
N TYR A 75 -4.62 6.92 0.63
CA TYR A 75 -5.20 5.73 1.27
C TYR A 75 -6.20 5.00 0.38
N SER A 76 -6.34 3.69 0.59
CA SER A 76 -7.36 2.91 -0.12
C SER A 76 -8.77 3.26 0.36
N PRO A 77 -9.80 3.15 -0.49
CA PRO A 77 -11.18 3.44 -0.13
C PRO A 77 -11.77 2.47 0.91
N PHE A 78 -11.12 1.33 1.17
CA PHE A 78 -11.66 0.35 2.09
C PHE A 78 -11.78 0.89 3.51
N SER A 79 -12.88 0.57 4.19
CA SER A 79 -13.26 1.15 5.48
C SER A 79 -12.15 1.04 6.53
N ARG A 80 -11.45 -0.10 6.62
CA ARG A 80 -10.28 -0.31 7.51
C ARG A 80 -9.07 0.59 7.19
N THR A 81 -8.79 0.85 5.91
CA THR A 81 -7.68 1.75 5.51
C THR A 81 -8.07 3.21 5.68
N SER A 82 -9.30 3.57 5.33
CA SER A 82 -9.86 4.91 5.51
C SER A 82 -9.85 5.32 6.99
N GLN A 83 -10.31 4.44 7.89
CA GLN A 83 -10.27 4.72 9.33
C GLN A 83 -8.84 4.75 9.88
N THR A 84 -7.93 3.88 9.41
CA THR A 84 -6.50 3.97 9.79
C THR A 84 -5.93 5.33 9.40
N ALA A 85 -6.17 5.78 8.17
CA ALA A 85 -5.70 7.06 7.67
C ALA A 85 -6.31 8.23 8.44
N GLN A 86 -7.60 8.17 8.80
CA GLN A 86 -8.28 9.17 9.61
C GLN A 86 -7.67 9.29 11.01
N VAL A 87 -7.39 8.15 11.66
CA VAL A 87 -6.73 8.14 12.98
C VAL A 87 -5.35 8.76 12.90
N VAL A 88 -4.54 8.40 11.90
CA VAL A 88 -3.20 8.98 11.70
C VAL A 88 -3.28 10.48 11.42
N ALA A 89 -4.19 10.91 10.56
CA ALA A 89 -4.41 12.33 10.27
C ALA A 89 -4.75 13.12 11.54
N SER A 90 -5.61 12.56 12.40
CA SER A 90 -5.96 13.15 13.70
C SER A 90 -4.75 13.30 14.63
N VAL A 91 -3.85 12.32 14.67
CA VAL A 91 -2.61 12.41 15.48
C VAL A 91 -1.71 13.55 14.99
N LEU A 92 -1.63 13.73 13.68
CA LEU A 92 -0.83 14.77 13.04
C LEU A 92 -1.50 16.16 13.01
N ASN A 93 -2.74 16.27 13.52
CA ASN A 93 -3.59 17.46 13.39
C ASN A 93 -3.84 17.88 11.92
N ILE A 94 -3.90 16.92 11.00
CA ILE A 94 -4.24 17.15 9.59
C ILE A 94 -5.76 16.95 9.39
N PRO A 95 -6.48 17.93 8.81
CA PRO A 95 -7.89 17.75 8.48
C PRO A 95 -8.09 16.62 7.45
N PHE A 96 -8.88 15.60 7.82
CA PHE A 96 -9.05 14.42 6.97
C PHE A 96 -9.83 14.69 5.68
N GLU A 97 -10.75 15.65 5.69
CA GLU A 97 -11.48 16.13 4.49
C GLU A 97 -10.72 17.27 3.76
N GLY A 98 -9.43 17.44 4.06
CA GLY A 98 -8.58 18.47 3.48
C GLY A 98 -7.73 17.99 2.29
N ALA A 99 -7.01 18.92 1.67
CA ALA A 99 -6.17 18.67 0.50
C ALA A 99 -4.98 17.71 0.75
N GLN A 100 -4.64 17.43 2.00
CA GLN A 100 -3.53 16.55 2.36
C GLN A 100 -3.91 15.07 2.37
N CYS A 101 -5.21 14.74 2.46
CA CYS A 101 -5.70 13.38 2.53
C CYS A 101 -6.39 13.02 1.21
N ARG A 102 -5.93 11.95 0.55
CA ARG A 102 -6.42 11.55 -0.77
C ARG A 102 -6.79 10.07 -0.79
N VAL A 103 -8.05 9.79 -1.09
CA VAL A 103 -8.50 8.43 -1.39
C VAL A 103 -8.02 8.03 -2.80
N MET A 104 -7.54 6.80 -2.96
CA MET A 104 -7.08 6.26 -4.23
C MET A 104 -7.53 4.80 -4.38
N GLU A 105 -8.39 4.53 -5.35
CA GLU A 105 -8.91 3.18 -5.61
C GLU A 105 -7.79 2.19 -5.93
N ASN A 106 -6.77 2.63 -6.67
CA ASN A 106 -5.60 1.81 -7.02
C ASN A 106 -4.78 1.33 -5.82
N LEU A 107 -5.07 1.79 -4.59
CA LEU A 107 -4.47 1.30 -3.35
C LEU A 107 -5.32 0.23 -2.64
N ARG A 108 -6.46 -0.20 -3.22
CA ARG A 108 -7.34 -1.22 -2.62
C ARG A 108 -6.63 -2.57 -2.48
N GLU A 109 -7.22 -3.45 -1.66
CA GLU A 109 -6.70 -4.81 -1.49
C GLU A 109 -6.71 -5.56 -2.84
N ARG A 110 -5.80 -6.53 -2.98
CA ARG A 110 -5.88 -7.48 -4.09
C ARG A 110 -7.27 -8.12 -4.10
N PHE A 111 -7.95 -8.09 -5.24
CA PHE A 111 -9.24 -8.73 -5.37
C PHE A 111 -9.04 -10.24 -5.52
N PHE A 112 -9.57 -11.02 -4.58
CA PHE A 112 -9.42 -12.47 -4.53
C PHE A 112 -10.60 -13.21 -5.17
N GLY A 113 -11.44 -12.52 -5.93
CA GLY A 113 -12.56 -13.14 -6.65
C GLY A 113 -13.76 -13.47 -5.76
N PRO A 114 -14.94 -13.71 -6.36
CA PRO A 114 -16.17 -14.00 -5.62
C PRO A 114 -16.10 -15.32 -4.84
N SER A 115 -15.40 -16.33 -5.35
CA SER A 115 -15.28 -17.64 -4.65
C SER A 115 -14.49 -17.59 -3.34
N TYR A 116 -13.72 -16.53 -3.08
CA TYR A 116 -12.95 -16.38 -1.84
C TYR A 116 -13.54 -15.32 -0.90
N GLU A 117 -14.42 -14.46 -1.41
CA GLU A 117 -14.99 -13.36 -0.65
C GLU A 117 -15.83 -13.87 0.54
N LEU A 118 -15.61 -13.29 1.72
CA LEU A 118 -16.22 -13.68 3.00
C LEU A 118 -15.88 -15.10 3.49
N LEU A 119 -14.99 -15.83 2.82
CA LEU A 119 -14.46 -17.11 3.31
C LEU A 119 -13.30 -16.92 4.27
N SER A 120 -12.85 -18.02 4.90
CA SER A 120 -11.70 -18.01 5.81
C SER A 120 -10.43 -17.49 5.12
N HIS A 121 -9.65 -16.68 5.83
CA HIS A 121 -8.34 -16.23 5.38
C HIS A 121 -7.33 -17.37 5.16
N ASP A 122 -7.59 -18.58 5.68
CA ASP A 122 -6.74 -19.74 5.44
C ASP A 122 -6.67 -20.09 3.94
N LYS A 123 -7.68 -19.64 3.18
CA LYS A 123 -7.75 -19.78 1.72
C LYS A 123 -6.73 -18.93 0.97
N TYR A 124 -6.07 -17.98 1.62
CA TYR A 124 -4.98 -17.24 0.97
C TYR A 124 -3.84 -18.16 0.50
N HIS A 125 -3.60 -19.27 1.21
CA HIS A 125 -2.57 -20.25 0.82
C HIS A 125 -2.81 -20.83 -0.58
N ASP A 126 -4.07 -21.01 -0.98
CA ASP A 126 -4.42 -21.55 -2.30
C ASP A 126 -3.98 -20.57 -3.42
N ILE A 127 -4.17 -19.27 -3.19
CA ILE A 127 -3.78 -18.22 -4.13
C ILE A 127 -2.26 -18.02 -4.13
N TRP A 128 -1.62 -18.06 -2.96
CA TRP A 128 -0.17 -17.89 -2.86
C TRP A 128 0.60 -19.01 -3.55
N ALA A 129 0.07 -20.25 -3.50
CA ALA A 129 0.64 -21.36 -4.25
C ALA A 129 0.54 -21.18 -5.78
N LEU A 130 -0.40 -20.36 -6.26
CA LEU A 130 -0.46 -19.96 -7.67
C LEU A 130 0.56 -18.85 -7.97
N ASP A 131 0.67 -17.85 -7.08
CA ASP A 131 1.63 -16.75 -7.21
C ASP A 131 3.09 -17.26 -7.30
N GLU A 132 3.42 -18.31 -6.55
CA GLU A 132 4.74 -18.95 -6.57
C GLU A 132 5.07 -19.61 -7.91
N LYS A 133 4.05 -20.11 -8.62
CA LYS A 133 4.22 -20.74 -9.93
C LYS A 133 4.37 -19.70 -11.03
N ASP A 134 3.47 -18.71 -11.04
CA ASP A 134 3.49 -17.63 -12.01
C ASP A 134 2.75 -16.39 -11.47
N PRO A 135 3.47 -15.31 -11.10
CA PRO A 135 2.86 -14.08 -10.59
C PRO A 135 2.10 -13.27 -11.66
N LEU A 136 2.25 -13.58 -12.95
CA LEU A 136 1.49 -12.94 -14.04
C LEU A 136 0.18 -13.67 -14.35
N MET A 137 0.05 -14.92 -13.91
CA MET A 137 -1.13 -15.72 -14.19
C MET A 137 -2.34 -15.13 -13.46
N ARG A 138 -3.39 -14.82 -14.22
CA ARG A 138 -4.71 -14.48 -13.67
C ARG A 138 -5.47 -15.76 -13.33
N PRO A 139 -5.79 -16.01 -12.04
CA PRO A 139 -6.67 -17.12 -11.69
C PRO A 139 -8.08 -16.90 -12.25
N ALA A 140 -8.92 -17.95 -12.18
CA ALA A 140 -10.30 -17.88 -12.64
C ALA A 140 -11.12 -16.83 -11.86
N GLU A 141 -12.29 -16.47 -12.39
CA GLU A 141 -13.28 -15.61 -11.69
C GLU A 141 -12.81 -14.18 -11.36
N GLY A 142 -11.89 -13.63 -12.16
CA GLY A 142 -11.49 -12.23 -12.05
C GLY A 142 -10.60 -11.92 -10.85
N VAL A 143 -10.01 -12.95 -10.22
CA VAL A 143 -8.93 -12.78 -9.24
C VAL A 143 -7.78 -12.01 -9.89
N GLU A 144 -7.31 -10.95 -9.23
CA GLU A 144 -6.14 -10.21 -9.71
C GLU A 144 -4.88 -11.08 -9.63
N SER A 145 -4.02 -11.03 -10.65
CA SER A 145 -2.65 -11.52 -10.54
C SER A 145 -1.78 -10.55 -9.72
N VAL A 146 -0.58 -10.97 -9.35
CA VAL A 146 0.40 -10.07 -8.72
C VAL A 146 0.77 -8.93 -9.69
N ASP A 147 0.84 -9.24 -10.99
CA ASP A 147 1.10 -8.24 -12.03
C ASP A 147 -0.04 -7.23 -12.22
N ASP A 148 -1.30 -7.66 -12.08
CA ASP A 148 -2.46 -6.73 -12.14
C ASP A 148 -2.40 -5.71 -11.01
N VAL A 149 -2.07 -6.17 -9.80
CA VAL A 149 -1.88 -5.28 -8.64
C VAL A 149 -0.68 -4.36 -8.87
N ALA A 150 0.43 -4.87 -9.40
CA ALA A 150 1.60 -4.06 -9.75
C ALA A 150 1.26 -2.98 -10.80
N CYS A 151 0.43 -3.30 -11.79
CA CYS A 151 -0.02 -2.38 -12.83
C CYS A 151 -0.75 -1.16 -12.24
N ARG A 152 -1.81 -1.39 -11.46
CA ARG A 152 -2.57 -0.28 -10.84
C ARG A 152 -1.75 0.50 -9.81
N LEU A 153 -0.79 -0.16 -9.15
CA LEU A 153 0.14 0.53 -8.25
C LEU A 153 1.12 1.44 -8.99
N ALA A 154 1.53 1.09 -10.21
CA ALA A 154 2.31 1.97 -11.07
C ALA A 154 1.54 3.27 -11.37
N GLU A 155 0.27 3.15 -11.75
CA GLU A 155 -0.63 4.29 -11.99
C GLU A 155 -0.83 5.14 -10.72
N ALA A 156 -0.94 4.51 -9.55
CA ALA A 156 -1.03 5.22 -8.27
C ALA A 156 0.24 6.03 -7.99
N MET A 157 1.42 5.43 -8.22
CA MET A 157 2.71 6.11 -8.06
C MET A 157 2.87 7.28 -9.04
N GLU A 158 2.51 7.11 -10.31
CA GLU A 158 2.51 8.19 -11.30
C GLU A 158 1.59 9.33 -10.92
N THR A 159 0.40 9.00 -10.41
CA THR A 159 -0.56 10.00 -9.92
C THR A 159 0.01 10.78 -8.74
N MET A 160 0.59 10.11 -7.75
CA MET A 160 1.22 10.76 -6.61
C MET A 160 2.42 11.63 -7.02
N GLU A 161 3.28 11.12 -7.90
CA GLU A 161 4.46 11.83 -8.38
C GLU A 161 4.14 13.02 -9.29
N SER A 162 3.04 12.97 -10.05
CA SER A 162 2.61 14.09 -10.90
C SER A 162 1.93 15.21 -10.10
N GLN A 163 1.27 14.88 -9.00
CA GLN A 163 0.49 15.83 -8.20
C GLN A 163 1.27 16.45 -7.04
N PHE A 164 2.26 15.73 -6.53
CA PHE A 164 3.04 16.14 -5.37
C PHE A 164 4.52 16.24 -5.71
N GLN A 165 5.20 17.23 -5.14
CA GLN A 165 6.62 17.44 -5.33
C GLN A 165 7.27 17.79 -3.98
N GLY A 166 8.38 17.12 -3.67
CA GLY A 166 9.11 17.33 -2.40
C GLY A 166 8.32 16.95 -1.15
N CYS A 167 7.20 16.25 -1.31
CA CYS A 167 6.30 15.88 -0.23
C CYS A 167 6.77 14.63 0.51
N THR A 168 6.27 14.46 1.72
CA THR A 168 6.37 13.22 2.49
C THR A 168 5.02 12.51 2.41
N ILE A 169 4.98 11.40 1.69
CA ILE A 169 3.74 10.69 1.37
C ILE A 169 3.63 9.43 2.21
N LEU A 170 2.56 9.34 3.01
CA LEU A 170 2.15 8.15 3.71
C LEU A 170 1.10 7.41 2.88
N VAL A 171 1.41 6.17 2.48
CA VAL A 171 0.50 5.29 1.74
C VAL A 171 -0.13 4.29 2.70
N VAL A 172 -1.43 4.45 2.97
CA VAL A 172 -2.19 3.56 3.86
C VAL A 172 -2.98 2.54 3.04
N SER A 173 -2.58 1.28 3.12
CA SER A 173 -3.14 0.22 2.27
C SER A 173 -3.11 -1.14 2.99
N HIS A 174 -3.04 -2.22 2.24
CA HIS A 174 -3.24 -3.59 2.70
C HIS A 174 -1.96 -4.41 2.60
N GLY A 175 -1.97 -5.58 3.24
CA GLY A 175 -0.79 -6.43 3.32
C GLY A 175 -0.22 -6.79 1.95
N ASP A 176 -1.04 -7.36 1.06
CA ASP A 176 -0.59 -7.84 -0.24
C ASP A 176 -0.22 -6.68 -1.17
N THR A 177 -1.07 -5.66 -1.18
CA THR A 177 -0.88 -4.46 -1.99
C THR A 177 0.44 -3.74 -1.66
N LEU A 178 0.76 -3.57 -0.37
CA LEU A 178 2.01 -2.91 0.05
C LEU A 178 3.25 -3.79 -0.14
N GLN A 179 3.12 -5.10 -0.06
CA GLN A 179 4.20 -6.04 -0.41
C GLN A 179 4.60 -5.87 -1.88
N ILE A 180 3.61 -5.85 -2.77
CA ILE A 180 3.82 -5.70 -4.22
C ILE A 180 4.38 -4.31 -4.54
N LEU A 181 3.86 -3.25 -3.92
CA LEU A 181 4.38 -1.89 -4.08
C LEU A 181 5.86 -1.79 -3.72
N GLN A 182 6.25 -2.29 -2.55
CA GLN A 182 7.65 -2.29 -2.11
C GLN A 182 8.55 -3.08 -3.08
N THR A 183 8.04 -4.17 -3.65
CA THR A 183 8.80 -5.01 -4.60
C THR A 183 9.16 -4.23 -5.86
N ILE A 184 8.17 -3.62 -6.50
CA ILE A 184 8.38 -2.87 -7.75
C ILE A 184 9.24 -1.63 -7.50
N LEU A 185 9.07 -0.95 -6.36
CA LEU A 185 9.85 0.24 -6.02
C LEU A 185 11.31 -0.09 -5.71
N ASN A 186 11.59 -1.15 -4.94
CA ASN A 186 12.96 -1.60 -4.68
C ASN A 186 13.66 -2.07 -5.96
N ALA A 187 12.95 -2.83 -6.81
CA ALA A 187 13.51 -3.27 -8.09
C ALA A 187 13.77 -2.09 -9.04
N ALA A 188 12.87 -1.10 -9.10
CA ALA A 188 13.05 0.09 -9.92
C ALA A 188 14.24 0.94 -9.45
N LYS A 189 14.47 1.03 -8.13
CA LYS A 189 15.66 1.67 -7.53
C LYS A 189 16.96 1.01 -7.99
N LEU A 190 17.01 -0.32 -7.98
CA LEU A 190 18.20 -1.06 -8.44
C LEU A 190 18.42 -0.95 -9.95
N ASN A 191 17.35 -0.75 -10.72
CA ASN A 191 17.40 -0.46 -12.15
C ASN A 191 17.68 1.02 -12.46
N ALA A 192 18.13 1.84 -11.50
CA ALA A 192 18.49 3.26 -11.69
C ALA A 192 19.46 3.50 -12.86
N GLY A 193 20.35 2.55 -13.17
CA GLY A 193 21.32 2.63 -14.26
C GLY A 193 20.80 2.30 -15.67
N SER A 194 19.50 2.03 -15.83
CA SER A 194 18.87 1.80 -17.14
C SER A 194 18.49 3.12 -17.83
N SER A 195 18.39 3.11 -19.17
CA SER A 195 18.11 4.28 -20.03
C SER A 195 16.72 4.90 -19.87
N TYR A 196 15.91 4.45 -18.90
CA TYR A 196 14.54 4.93 -18.70
C TYR A 196 14.54 6.26 -17.94
N THR A 197 13.91 7.28 -18.51
CA THR A 197 13.88 8.64 -17.93
C THR A 197 12.64 8.89 -17.08
N ASP A 198 11.55 8.15 -17.31
CA ASP A 198 10.29 8.30 -16.58
C ASP A 198 10.00 7.11 -15.64
N LEU A 199 9.16 7.37 -14.63
CA LEU A 199 8.79 6.40 -13.60
C LEU A 199 8.02 5.20 -14.17
N SER A 200 7.12 5.45 -15.13
CA SER A 200 6.26 4.44 -15.72
C SER A 200 7.10 3.36 -16.38
N SER A 201 8.00 3.77 -17.26
CA SER A 201 8.92 2.88 -17.96
C SER A 201 9.79 2.08 -17.00
N ARG A 202 10.23 2.69 -15.90
CA ARG A 202 11.03 2.02 -14.86
C ARG A 202 10.25 0.94 -14.14
N ILE A 203 9.02 1.23 -13.71
CA ILE A 203 8.16 0.26 -13.04
C ILE A 203 7.77 -0.85 -14.03
N GLN A 204 7.46 -0.51 -15.28
CA GLN A 204 7.12 -1.48 -16.31
C GLN A 204 8.27 -2.46 -16.59
N ALA A 205 9.51 -1.97 -16.64
CA ALA A 205 10.69 -2.82 -16.87
C ALA A 205 10.94 -3.84 -15.76
N VAL A 206 10.45 -3.60 -14.54
CA VAL A 206 10.66 -4.50 -13.39
C VAL A 206 9.49 -5.42 -13.10
N ARG A 207 8.36 -5.28 -13.81
CA ARG A 207 7.21 -6.18 -13.76
C ARG A 207 7.49 -7.49 -14.50
N THR A 208 8.47 -8.23 -13.99
CA THR A 208 8.88 -9.53 -14.52
C THR A 208 8.62 -10.63 -13.47
N PRO A 209 8.40 -11.89 -13.89
CA PRO A 209 8.11 -12.96 -12.95
C PRO A 209 9.16 -13.10 -11.82
N PRO A 210 10.47 -13.12 -12.10
CA PRO A 210 11.50 -13.26 -11.05
C PRO A 210 11.50 -12.14 -10.00
N ILE A 211 11.02 -10.95 -10.35
CA ILE A 211 10.92 -9.81 -9.44
C ILE A 211 9.61 -9.91 -8.66
N LEU A 212 8.48 -10.06 -9.36
CA LEU A 212 7.16 -10.10 -8.72
C LEU A 212 7.00 -11.28 -7.77
N SER A 213 7.63 -12.44 -8.03
CA SER A 213 7.61 -13.58 -7.08
C SER A 213 8.29 -13.27 -5.74
N GLN A 214 9.01 -12.16 -5.60
CA GLN A 214 9.68 -11.77 -4.34
C GLN A 214 8.80 -10.95 -3.40
N HIS A 215 7.55 -10.65 -3.76
CA HIS A 215 6.70 -9.74 -2.98
C HIS A 215 6.50 -10.14 -1.53
N ARG A 216 6.49 -11.44 -1.24
CA ARG A 216 6.39 -11.97 0.13
C ARG A 216 7.57 -11.59 1.04
N LYS A 217 8.74 -11.24 0.50
CA LYS A 217 9.90 -10.75 1.29
C LYS A 217 9.63 -9.39 1.94
N PHE A 218 8.64 -8.64 1.44
CA PHE A 218 8.30 -7.31 1.94
C PHE A 218 7.07 -7.33 2.86
N SER A 219 6.78 -8.47 3.51
CA SER A 219 5.64 -8.63 4.43
C SER A 219 5.64 -7.56 5.53
N LEU A 220 4.44 -7.17 5.93
CA LEU A 220 4.19 -6.14 6.94
C LEU A 220 3.25 -6.69 8.01
N LEU A 221 3.55 -6.45 9.28
CA LEU A 221 2.62 -6.67 10.38
C LEU A 221 1.47 -5.64 10.32
N THR A 222 0.36 -5.92 10.99
CA THR A 222 -0.76 -4.97 11.11
C THR A 222 -0.28 -3.67 11.76
N ALA A 223 -0.67 -2.53 11.19
CA ALA A 223 -0.19 -1.21 11.59
C ALA A 223 1.34 -1.00 11.52
N GLU A 224 2.07 -1.85 10.79
CA GLU A 224 3.49 -1.61 10.57
C GLU A 224 3.69 -0.41 9.63
N LEU A 225 4.42 0.59 10.13
CA LEU A 225 4.91 1.73 9.38
C LEU A 225 6.34 1.45 8.89
N ARG A 226 6.60 1.67 7.60
CA ARG A 226 7.91 1.42 7.01
C ARG A 226 8.27 2.47 5.96
N ALA A 227 9.52 2.96 5.97
CA ALA A 227 10.07 3.76 4.87
C ALA A 227 10.41 2.84 3.68
N VAL A 228 10.08 3.24 2.44
CA VAL A 228 10.24 2.34 1.28
C VAL A 228 11.56 2.55 0.56
N ILE A 229 11.88 3.77 0.11
CA ILE A 229 13.08 4.07 -0.70
C ILE A 229 13.54 5.52 -0.59
#